data_AF-A0A2A5RUG2-F1
#
_entry.id   AF-A0A2A5RUG2-F1
#
_cell.length_a   1.000
_cell.length_b   1.000
_cell.length_c   1.000
_cell.angle_alpha   90.00
_cell.angle_beta   90.00
_cell.angle_gamma   90.00
#
_symmetry.space_group_name_H-M   'P 1'
#
loop_
_entity.id
_entity.type
_entity.pdbx_description
1 polymer ?
#
loop_
_entity_poly.entity_id
_entity_poly.type
_entity_poly.pdbx_seq_one_letter_code
_entity_poly.pdbx_strand_id
1 'polypeptide(L)'
;MLSWKNSCVGRYKILEVNQKKYLIDTLNTKPSFLLFATSPEVVEFNIAEIDSQSSTFDKEENEFRIGPFLAVLITQPIVGLLYRFGKTFFTTNSISERILFKLFLFILTIIISIFTFIVVSKIDKYKLEKKNESLIFNMQLSVYTKGQKNYLIITMLGILSIIGILYLKTQNGSESAYIYISSIVTFGFLIFVRYIPQSNYKDFEYHISQLK
;
A
#
# COMPACT_ATOMS: atom_id res chain seq x y z
N MET A 1 4.87 -13.97 22.55
CA MET A 1 4.03 -13.98 21.33
C MET A 1 3.94 -12.56 20.80
N LEU A 2 4.19 -12.35 19.50
CA LEU A 2 4.20 -11.00 18.89
C LEU A 2 2.75 -10.54 18.65
N SER A 3 2.32 -9.48 19.34
CA SER A 3 0.99 -8.89 19.13
C SER A 3 1.10 -7.66 18.23
N TRP A 4 0.55 -7.76 17.02
CA TRP A 4 0.55 -6.70 16.02
C TRP A 4 -0.78 -5.97 15.98
N LYS A 5 -0.74 -4.64 16.08
CA LYS A 5 -1.90 -3.75 15.95
C LYS A 5 -1.68 -2.70 14.87
N ASN A 6 -2.76 -2.24 14.27
CA ASN A 6 -2.75 -1.11 13.36
C ASN A 6 -2.60 0.19 14.16
N SER A 7 -1.68 1.07 13.76
CA SER A 7 -1.67 2.43 14.29
C SER A 7 -2.68 3.31 13.54
N CYS A 8 -3.00 4.47 14.11
CA CYS A 8 -3.79 5.52 13.46
C CYS A 8 -3.08 6.18 12.26
N VAL A 9 -1.77 5.93 12.08
CA VAL A 9 -0.99 6.39 10.92
C VAL A 9 -0.65 5.18 10.06
N GLY A 10 -1.18 5.12 8.84
CA GLY A 10 -1.22 3.85 8.09
C GLY A 10 0.15 3.20 7.81
N ARG A 11 1.24 3.98 7.80
CA ARG A 11 2.63 3.50 7.62
C ARG A 11 3.18 2.74 8.80
N TYR A 12 2.69 3.07 9.99
CA TYR A 12 3.27 2.62 11.23
C TYR A 12 2.37 1.57 11.87
N LYS A 13 2.99 0.56 12.46
CA LYS A 13 2.30 -0.49 13.23
C LYS A 13 2.75 -0.46 14.68
N ILE A 14 1.90 -0.98 15.54
CA ILE A 14 2.18 -1.14 16.95
C ILE A 14 2.51 -2.61 17.19
N LEU A 15 3.63 -2.86 17.84
CA LEU A 15 4.04 -4.17 18.29
C LEU A 15 4.08 -4.18 19.81
N GLU A 16 3.40 -5.14 20.42
CA GLU A 16 3.42 -5.38 21.87
C GLU A 16 4.16 -6.70 22.16
N VAL A 17 5.23 -6.59 22.94
CA VAL A 17 6.10 -7.72 23.34
C VAL A 17 6.55 -7.51 24.78
N ASN A 18 6.37 -8.53 25.63
CA ASN A 18 6.87 -8.53 27.02
C ASN A 18 6.52 -7.24 27.79
N GLN A 19 5.26 -6.79 27.69
CA GLN A 19 4.74 -5.55 28.30
C GLN A 19 5.33 -4.23 27.75
N LYS A 20 6.21 -4.29 26.76
CA LYS A 20 6.71 -3.13 26.03
C LYS A 20 5.94 -2.92 24.73
N LYS A 21 5.84 -1.66 24.32
CA LYS A 21 5.14 -1.23 23.11
C LYS A 21 6.14 -0.57 22.17
N TYR A 22 6.10 -0.96 20.91
CA TYR A 22 7.00 -0.46 19.88
C TYR A 22 6.21 0.05 18.69
N LEU A 23 6.64 1.16 18.12
CA LEU A 23 6.17 1.63 16.82
C LEU A 23 7.12 1.12 15.73
N ILE A 24 6.55 0.54 14.68
CA ILE A 24 7.28 -0.12 13.60
C ILE A 24 7.04 0.63 12.30
N ASP A 25 8.12 0.95 11.58
CA ASP A 25 8.05 1.47 10.21
C ASP A 25 8.00 0.31 9.21
N THR A 26 6.85 0.10 8.57
CA THR A 26 6.67 -0.99 7.60
C THR A 26 7.12 -0.65 6.18
N LEU A 27 7.55 0.58 5.92
CA LEU A 27 8.02 0.99 4.60
C LEU A 27 9.54 0.85 4.50
N ASN A 28 10.27 1.20 5.55
CA ASN A 28 11.73 1.13 5.61
C ASN A 28 12.21 -0.21 6.14
N THR A 29 11.67 -1.31 5.62
CA THR A 29 12.09 -2.66 6.00
C THR A 29 13.31 -3.08 5.22
N LYS A 30 14.14 -3.97 5.77
CA LYS A 30 15.19 -4.64 5.00
C LYS A 30 14.84 -6.12 4.83
N PRO A 31 14.98 -6.67 3.61
CA PRO A 31 15.29 -5.98 2.35
C PRO A 31 14.11 -5.10 1.86
N SER A 32 14.42 -3.92 1.32
CA SER A 32 13.45 -2.84 0.99
C SER A 32 12.47 -3.16 -0.15
N PHE A 33 12.83 -4.08 -1.03
CA PHE A 33 12.07 -4.39 -2.24
C PHE A 33 11.80 -5.90 -2.43
N LEU A 34 12.38 -6.77 -1.60
CA LEU A 34 12.36 -8.22 -1.86
C LEU A 34 11.28 -9.01 -1.12
N LEU A 35 10.58 -8.43 -0.14
CA LEU A 35 9.36 -9.06 0.45
C LEU A 35 8.28 -9.40 -0.58
N PHE A 36 8.40 -8.85 -1.78
CA PHE A 36 7.39 -8.84 -2.81
C PHE A 36 7.52 -9.99 -3.85
N ALA A 37 8.70 -10.61 -3.98
CA ALA A 37 8.97 -11.71 -4.92
C ALA A 37 9.55 -12.96 -4.23
N THR A 38 10.17 -12.79 -3.05
CA THR A 38 10.71 -13.87 -2.22
C THR A 38 10.35 -13.59 -0.76
N SER A 39 10.20 -14.62 0.08
CA SER A 39 10.26 -14.40 1.53
C SER A 39 11.75 -14.47 1.88
N PRO A 40 12.39 -13.34 2.23
CA PRO A 40 13.77 -13.37 2.67
C PRO A 40 13.87 -14.12 3.99
N GLU A 41 14.94 -14.89 4.21
CA GLU A 41 15.14 -15.66 5.44
C GLU A 41 15.13 -14.78 6.69
N VAL A 42 15.49 -13.50 6.55
CA VAL A 42 15.41 -12.50 7.61
C VAL A 42 14.73 -11.24 7.10
N VAL A 43 13.76 -10.73 7.85
CA VAL A 43 13.10 -9.45 7.62
C VAL A 43 13.42 -8.54 8.79
N GLU A 44 13.99 -7.38 8.50
CA GLU A 44 14.37 -6.40 9.50
C GLU A 44 13.44 -5.19 9.42
N PHE A 45 12.93 -4.77 10.58
CA PHE A 45 12.10 -3.58 10.72
C PHE A 45 12.78 -2.58 11.63
N ASN A 46 12.72 -1.31 11.27
CA ASN A 46 13.10 -0.24 12.18
C ASN A 46 11.96 -0.01 13.18
N ILE A 47 12.30 -0.04 14.47
CA ILE A 47 11.35 0.12 15.57
C ILE A 47 11.79 1.26 16.52
N ALA A 48 10.81 1.90 17.14
CA ALA A 48 10.99 2.87 18.21
C ALA A 48 10.19 2.42 19.43
N GLU A 49 10.78 2.45 20.63
CA GLU A 49 10.04 2.16 21.87
C GLU A 49 9.11 3.34 22.16
N ILE A 50 7.85 3.03 22.43
CA ILE A 50 6.85 4.00 22.84
C ILE A 50 6.36 3.64 24.24
N ASP A 51 5.87 4.63 24.97
CA ASP A 51 5.32 4.39 26.30
C ASP A 51 4.19 3.34 26.21
N SER A 52 4.33 2.28 27.00
CA SER A 52 3.37 1.18 27.11
C SER A 52 1.96 1.65 27.47
N GLN A 53 1.83 2.77 28.20
CA GLN A 53 0.54 3.34 28.59
C GLN A 53 -0.01 4.35 27.57
N SER A 54 0.78 4.74 26.58
CA SER A 54 0.37 5.75 25.60
C SER A 54 -0.58 5.17 24.55
N SER A 55 -1.70 5.86 24.36
CA SER A 55 -2.68 5.62 23.29
C SER A 55 -2.51 6.55 22.08
N THR A 56 -1.46 7.37 22.03
CA THR A 56 -1.23 8.41 20.99
C THR A 56 -1.30 7.88 19.55
N PHE A 57 -0.92 6.61 19.37
CA PHE A 57 -0.87 5.93 18.08
C PHE A 57 -1.97 4.88 17.90
N ASP A 58 -2.80 4.63 18.90
CA ASP A 58 -3.89 3.67 18.80
C ASP A 58 -4.95 4.22 17.85
N LYS A 59 -5.60 3.32 17.09
CA LYS A 59 -6.78 3.70 16.30
C LYS A 59 -7.92 3.99 17.26
N GLU A 60 -8.50 5.19 17.16
CA GLU A 60 -9.74 5.50 17.86
C GLU A 60 -10.87 4.60 17.32
N GLU A 61 -11.66 4.00 18.21
CA GLU A 61 -12.78 3.11 17.81
C GLU A 61 -13.91 3.86 17.10
N ASN A 62 -13.94 5.19 17.19
CA ASN A 62 -14.96 6.07 16.62
C ASN A 62 -14.66 6.51 15.17
N GLU A 63 -14.03 5.65 14.35
CA GLU A 63 -13.94 5.89 12.91
C GLU A 63 -15.36 5.94 12.31
N PHE A 64 -15.70 7.01 11.58
CA PHE A 64 -16.97 7.17 10.87
C PHE A 64 -17.22 5.97 9.94
N ARG A 65 -18.07 5.04 10.38
CA ARG A 65 -18.39 3.82 9.64
C ARG A 65 -19.41 4.13 8.57
N ILE A 66 -18.93 4.45 7.37
CA ILE A 66 -19.79 4.50 6.18
C ILE A 66 -20.23 3.07 5.88
N GLY A 67 -21.52 2.79 6.05
CA GLY A 67 -22.09 1.49 5.66
C GLY A 67 -21.89 1.23 4.16
N PRO A 68 -21.74 -0.03 3.72
CA PRO A 68 -21.47 -0.37 2.32
C PRO A 68 -22.42 0.30 1.32
N PHE A 69 -23.70 0.39 1.68
CA PHE A 69 -24.73 1.05 0.88
C PHE A 69 -24.47 2.55 0.67
N LEU A 70 -24.13 3.28 1.74
CA LEU A 70 -23.79 4.70 1.65
C LEU A 70 -22.49 4.92 0.86
N ALA A 71 -21.50 4.03 1.02
CA ALA A 71 -20.26 4.10 0.25
C ALA A 71 -20.53 3.96 -1.26
N VAL A 72 -21.39 3.02 -1.65
CA VAL A 72 -21.79 2.81 -3.06
C VAL A 72 -22.54 4.03 -3.59
N LEU A 73 -23.51 4.56 -2.84
CA LEU A 73 -24.29 5.73 -3.25
C LEU A 73 -23.42 6.96 -3.51
N ILE A 74 -22.40 7.21 -2.67
CA ILE A 74 -21.49 8.34 -2.83
C ILE A 74 -20.54 8.12 -4.02
N THR A 75 -20.10 6.87 -4.24
CA THR A 75 -19.07 6.56 -5.24
C THR A 75 -19.64 6.49 -6.67
N GLN A 76 -20.89 6.03 -6.85
CA GLN A 76 -21.49 5.83 -8.17
C GLN A 76 -21.50 7.10 -9.07
N PRO A 77 -21.94 8.29 -8.60
CA PRO A 77 -21.92 9.49 -9.43
C PRO A 77 -20.51 9.88 -9.90
N ILE A 78 -19.52 9.72 -9.01
CA ILE A 78 -18.11 10.03 -9.30
C ILE A 78 -17.58 9.09 -10.39
N VAL A 79 -17.84 7.78 -10.27
CA VAL A 79 -17.45 6.79 -11.27
C VAL A 79 -18.10 7.07 -12.62
N GLY A 80 -19.40 7.42 -12.63
CA GLY A 80 -20.12 7.78 -13.85
C GLY A 80 -19.53 9.02 -14.54
N LEU A 81 -19.16 10.05 -13.77
CA LEU A 81 -18.52 11.26 -14.29
C LEU A 81 -17.14 10.96 -14.88
N LEU A 82 -16.30 10.21 -14.14
CA LEU A 82 -14.97 9.80 -14.61
C LEU A 82 -15.06 8.97 -15.89
N TYR A 83 -16.00 8.03 -15.97
CA TYR A 83 -16.21 7.23 -17.18
C TYR A 83 -16.60 8.11 -18.38
N ARG A 84 -17.55 9.04 -18.20
CA ARG A 84 -17.96 9.95 -19.28
C ARG A 84 -16.81 10.84 -19.73
N PHE A 85 -16.06 11.42 -18.79
CA PHE A 85 -14.88 12.23 -19.08
C PHE A 85 -13.83 11.44 -19.86
N GLY A 86 -13.47 10.26 -19.35
CA GLY A 86 -12.50 9.38 -19.98
C GLY A 86 -12.94 8.94 -21.38
N LYS A 87 -14.21 8.55 -21.56
CA LYS A 87 -14.75 8.16 -22.86
C LYS A 87 -14.64 9.32 -23.86
N THR A 88 -15.09 10.51 -23.50
CA THR A 88 -14.99 11.70 -24.36
C THR A 88 -13.54 12.04 -24.69
N PHE A 89 -12.64 11.98 -23.71
CA PHE A 89 -11.21 12.26 -23.94
C PHE A 89 -10.60 11.29 -24.96
N PHE A 90 -10.93 10.00 -24.87
CA PHE A 90 -10.43 8.98 -25.80
C PHE A 90 -10.99 9.14 -27.21
N THR A 91 -12.30 9.40 -27.33
CA THR A 91 -12.96 9.52 -28.63
C THR A 91 -12.61 10.83 -29.35
N THR A 92 -12.62 11.96 -28.64
CA THR A 92 -12.41 13.28 -29.26
C THR A 92 -10.97 13.49 -29.74
N ASN A 93 -9.99 12.88 -29.06
CA ASN A 93 -8.57 13.00 -29.42
C ASN A 93 -8.08 11.84 -30.33
N SER A 94 -8.98 10.98 -30.82
CA SER A 94 -8.65 9.77 -31.60
C SER A 94 -7.56 8.91 -30.94
N ILE A 95 -7.55 8.86 -29.60
CA ILE A 95 -6.55 8.10 -28.84
C ILE A 95 -6.74 6.60 -29.06
N SER A 96 -7.99 6.19 -29.23
CA SER A 96 -8.37 4.78 -29.40
C SER A 96 -7.67 4.09 -30.56
N GLU A 97 -7.33 4.85 -31.60
CA GLU A 97 -6.66 4.37 -32.82
C GLU A 97 -5.13 4.37 -32.69
N ARG A 98 -4.58 5.13 -31.73
CA ARG A 98 -3.14 5.37 -31.58
C ARG A 98 -2.51 4.45 -30.53
N ILE A 99 -2.07 3.27 -30.97
CA ILE A 99 -1.49 2.24 -30.08
C ILE A 99 -0.34 2.74 -29.21
N LEU A 100 0.58 3.55 -29.76
CA LEU A 100 1.71 4.11 -29.01
C LEU A 100 1.26 5.05 -27.90
N PHE A 101 0.27 5.90 -28.18
CA PHE A 101 -0.27 6.82 -27.18
C PHE A 101 -1.01 6.06 -26.09
N LYS A 102 -1.70 4.97 -26.46
CA LYS A 102 -2.34 4.08 -25.49
C LYS A 102 -1.34 3.44 -24.54
N LEU A 103 -0.25 2.89 -25.07
CA LEU A 103 0.82 2.31 -24.26
C LEU A 103 1.44 3.35 -23.32
N PHE A 104 1.71 4.55 -23.84
CA PHE A 104 2.21 5.66 -23.03
C PHE A 104 1.26 6.00 -21.87
N LEU A 105 -0.04 6.16 -22.14
CA LEU A 105 -1.04 6.45 -21.10
C LEU A 105 -1.13 5.34 -20.06
N PHE A 106 -1.03 4.08 -20.48
CA PHE A 106 -1.07 2.95 -19.56
C PHE A 106 0.12 2.95 -18.60
N ILE A 107 1.33 3.16 -19.13
CA ILE A 107 2.56 3.27 -18.31
C ILE A 107 2.49 4.50 -17.40
N LEU A 108 2.07 5.66 -17.94
CA LEU A 108 1.92 6.90 -17.19
C LEU A 108 0.99 6.73 -15.99
N THR A 109 -0.10 5.97 -16.18
CA THR A 109 -1.06 5.69 -15.12
C THR A 109 -0.41 4.92 -13.96
N ILE A 110 0.37 3.87 -14.25
CA ILE A 110 1.09 3.10 -13.24
C ILE A 110 2.08 4.01 -12.49
N ILE A 111 2.81 4.87 -13.21
CA ILE A 111 3.74 5.83 -12.62
C ILE A 111 3.00 6.79 -11.68
N ILE A 112 1.85 7.33 -12.09
CA ILE A 112 1.03 8.21 -11.25
C ILE A 112 0.59 7.48 -9.98
N SER A 113 0.13 6.22 -10.06
CA SER A 113 -0.27 5.44 -8.88
C SER A 113 0.90 5.24 -7.89
N ILE A 114 2.11 4.95 -8.41
CA ILE A 114 3.32 4.84 -7.59
C ILE A 114 3.64 6.19 -6.94
N PHE A 115 3.57 7.28 -7.70
CA PHE A 115 3.80 8.63 -7.18
C PHE A 115 2.80 8.99 -6.07
N THR A 116 1.51 8.71 -6.27
CA THR A 116 0.47 8.89 -5.25
C THR A 116 0.79 8.12 -3.98
N PHE A 117 1.25 6.87 -4.09
CA PHE A 117 1.67 6.07 -2.94
C PHE A 117 2.86 6.69 -2.19
N ILE A 118 3.86 7.23 -2.91
CA ILE A 118 4.98 7.94 -2.30
C ILE A 118 4.49 9.18 -1.54
N VAL A 119 3.57 9.95 -2.14
CA VAL A 119 2.99 11.14 -1.50
C VAL A 119 2.24 10.76 -0.22
N VAL A 120 1.38 9.74 -0.26
CA VAL A 120 0.68 9.21 0.93
C VAL A 120 1.67 8.80 2.02
N SER A 121 2.76 8.13 1.65
CA SER A 121 3.82 7.71 2.58
C SER A 121 4.57 8.89 3.22
N LYS A 122 4.75 9.99 2.48
CA LYS A 122 5.31 11.24 3.02
C LYS A 122 4.34 11.94 3.97
N ILE A 123 3.05 11.97 3.63
CA ILE A 123 2.00 12.51 4.51
C ILE A 123 1.98 11.75 5.83
N ASP A 124 2.10 10.42 5.79
CA ASP A 124 2.13 9.60 7.01
C ASP A 124 3.38 9.89 7.86
N LYS A 125 4.55 10.11 7.25
CA LYS A 125 5.75 10.55 7.97
C LYS A 125 5.53 11.90 8.66
N TYR A 126 4.96 12.86 7.94
CA TYR A 126 4.64 14.18 8.50
C TYR A 126 3.63 14.09 9.65
N LYS A 127 2.61 13.24 9.54
CA LYS A 127 1.65 12.99 10.63
C LYS A 127 2.31 12.39 11.87
N LEU A 128 3.31 11.52 11.68
CA LEU A 128 4.07 10.96 12.79
C LEU A 128 4.89 12.05 13.48
N GLU A 129 5.69 12.81 12.72
CA GLU A 129 6.52 13.89 13.24
C GLU A 129 5.66 14.89 14.02
N LYS A 130 4.52 15.31 13.46
CA LYS A 130 3.57 16.21 14.15
C LYS A 130 3.01 15.63 15.46
N LYS A 131 2.86 14.30 15.57
CA LYS A 131 2.35 13.65 16.79
C LYS A 131 3.44 13.46 17.84
N ASN A 132 4.67 13.16 17.42
CA ASN A 132 5.80 12.97 18.32
C ASN A 132 7.13 13.23 17.60
N GLU A 133 7.62 14.47 17.68
CA GLU A 133 8.86 14.90 17.02
C GLU A 133 10.12 14.24 17.63
N SER A 134 10.06 13.80 18.88
CA SER A 134 11.19 13.16 19.57
C SER A 134 11.29 11.66 19.34
N LEU A 135 10.39 11.07 18.53
CA LEU A 135 10.41 9.64 18.25
C LEU A 135 11.59 9.27 17.33
N ILE A 136 12.53 8.49 17.87
CA ILE A 136 13.70 8.02 17.13
C ILE A 136 13.60 6.51 16.91
N PHE A 137 13.65 6.07 15.65
CA PHE A 137 13.76 4.66 15.28
C PHE A 137 15.21 4.19 15.42
N ASN A 138 15.63 3.88 16.63
CA ASN A 138 17.00 3.48 17.00
C ASN A 138 17.14 1.98 17.29
N MET A 139 16.08 1.20 17.13
CA MET A 139 16.10 -0.24 17.31
C MET A 139 15.68 -0.94 16.03
N GLN A 140 16.07 -2.21 15.94
CA GLN A 140 15.77 -3.09 14.82
C GLN A 140 15.12 -4.37 15.34
N LEU A 141 14.02 -4.75 14.73
CA LEU A 141 13.37 -6.05 14.90
C LEU A 141 13.74 -6.93 13.72
N SER A 142 14.52 -7.98 13.94
CA SER A 142 14.81 -9.00 12.95
C SER A 142 13.88 -10.19 13.17
N VAL A 143 13.09 -10.54 12.16
CA VAL A 143 12.18 -11.68 12.13
C VAL A 143 12.74 -12.73 11.18
N TYR A 144 12.96 -13.94 11.66
CA TYR A 144 13.45 -15.06 10.86
C TYR A 144 12.29 -15.74 10.17
N THR A 145 12.25 -15.73 8.85
CA THR A 145 11.21 -16.38 8.05
C THR A 145 11.73 -17.70 7.47
N LYS A 146 10.83 -18.65 7.24
CA LYS A 146 11.16 -19.96 6.64
C LYS A 146 11.49 -19.91 5.13
N GLY A 147 11.77 -18.73 4.56
CA GLY A 147 12.21 -18.61 3.17
C GLY A 147 11.17 -19.00 2.11
N GLN A 148 9.86 -18.90 2.40
CA GLN A 148 8.81 -19.33 1.47
C GLN A 148 8.73 -18.45 0.21
N LYS A 149 8.31 -19.01 -0.93
CA LYS A 149 8.16 -18.22 -2.17
C LYS A 149 6.91 -17.32 -2.08
N ASN A 150 7.09 -16.02 -2.32
CA ASN A 150 5.98 -15.06 -2.37
C ASN A 150 5.69 -14.67 -3.83
N TYR A 151 4.59 -15.17 -4.39
CA TYR A 151 4.21 -14.94 -5.78
C TYR A 151 3.40 -13.65 -5.99
N LEU A 152 3.29 -12.80 -4.97
CA LEU A 152 2.40 -11.64 -4.97
C LEU A 152 2.70 -10.62 -6.09
N ILE A 153 3.98 -10.29 -6.37
CA ILE A 153 4.35 -9.46 -7.55
C ILE A 153 3.93 -10.13 -8.85
N ILE A 154 4.18 -11.44 -8.99
CA ILE A 154 3.90 -12.17 -10.23
C ILE A 154 2.39 -12.14 -10.50
N THR A 155 1.58 -12.35 -9.46
CA THR A 155 0.13 -12.21 -9.55
C THR A 155 -0.29 -10.80 -9.96
N MET A 156 0.31 -9.76 -9.37
CA MET A 156 0.00 -8.36 -9.72
C MET A 156 0.37 -8.03 -11.16
N LEU A 157 1.56 -8.43 -11.62
CA LEU A 157 1.98 -8.27 -13.01
C LEU A 157 1.03 -9.01 -13.96
N GLY A 158 0.62 -10.24 -13.61
CA GLY A 158 -0.36 -11.01 -14.39
C GLY A 158 -1.70 -10.29 -14.54
N ILE A 159 -2.24 -9.74 -13.44
CA ILE A 159 -3.49 -8.95 -13.47
C ILE A 159 -3.33 -7.70 -14.34
N LEU A 160 -2.23 -6.95 -14.18
CA LEU A 160 -1.96 -5.76 -14.99
C LEU A 160 -1.78 -6.09 -16.47
N SER A 161 -1.14 -7.22 -16.81
CA SER A 161 -1.00 -7.68 -18.19
C SER A 161 -2.36 -8.00 -18.81
N ILE A 162 -3.26 -8.69 -18.09
CA ILE A 162 -4.62 -8.98 -18.57
C ILE A 162 -5.38 -7.68 -18.84
N ILE A 163 -5.35 -6.73 -17.89
CA ILE A 163 -5.99 -5.42 -18.04
C ILE A 163 -5.40 -4.67 -19.25
N GLY A 164 -4.07 -4.68 -19.40
CA GLY A 164 -3.38 -4.05 -20.52
C GLY A 164 -3.81 -4.64 -21.87
N ILE A 165 -3.94 -5.96 -21.97
CA ILE A 165 -4.41 -6.62 -23.21
C ILE A 165 -5.85 -6.18 -23.55
N LEU A 166 -6.76 -6.18 -22.56
CA LEU A 166 -8.14 -5.74 -22.76
C LEU A 166 -8.23 -4.26 -23.17
N TYR A 167 -7.42 -3.43 -22.52
CA TYR A 167 -7.27 -2.01 -22.84
C TYR A 167 -6.81 -1.79 -24.29
N LEU A 168 -5.78 -2.50 -24.75
CA LEU A 168 -5.26 -2.34 -26.11
C LEU A 168 -6.25 -2.82 -27.17
N LYS A 169 -7.00 -3.91 -26.91
CA LYS A 169 -8.01 -4.45 -27.83
C LYS A 169 -9.24 -3.57 -28.00
N THR A 170 -9.56 -2.73 -27.02
CA THR A 170 -10.76 -1.89 -27.05
C THR A 170 -10.49 -0.62 -27.87
N GLN A 171 -11.43 -0.17 -28.70
CA GLN A 171 -11.26 1.02 -29.57
C GLN A 171 -12.43 2.01 -29.55
N ASN A 172 -13.37 1.86 -28.61
CA ASN A 172 -14.61 2.65 -28.54
C ASN A 172 -14.62 3.70 -27.41
N GLY A 173 -13.45 4.00 -26.82
CA GLY A 173 -13.29 4.98 -25.73
C GLY A 173 -13.61 4.44 -24.33
N SER A 174 -14.22 3.25 -24.23
CA SER A 174 -14.36 2.56 -22.93
C SER A 174 -13.03 2.09 -22.33
N GLU A 175 -11.96 2.20 -23.13
CA GLU A 175 -10.55 2.04 -22.77
C GLU A 175 -10.15 2.81 -21.50
N SER A 176 -10.70 4.01 -21.34
CA SER A 176 -10.48 4.84 -20.15
C SER A 176 -10.84 4.12 -18.84
N ALA A 177 -11.84 3.24 -18.84
CA ALA A 177 -12.20 2.46 -17.66
C ALA A 177 -11.06 1.52 -17.23
N TYR A 178 -10.38 0.88 -18.18
CA TYR A 178 -9.25 -0.01 -17.89
C TYR A 178 -8.05 0.75 -17.32
N ILE A 179 -7.85 2.01 -17.71
CA ILE A 179 -6.85 2.90 -17.10
C ILE A 179 -7.19 3.17 -15.63
N TYR A 180 -8.44 3.51 -15.32
CA TYR A 180 -8.83 3.73 -13.93
C TYR A 180 -8.70 2.46 -13.09
N ILE A 181 -9.09 1.31 -13.65
CA ILE A 181 -8.94 0.01 -12.99
C ILE A 181 -7.45 -0.31 -12.76
N SER A 182 -6.57 -0.13 -13.76
CA SER A 182 -5.14 -0.40 -13.59
C SER A 182 -4.51 0.50 -12.53
N SER A 183 -4.95 1.76 -12.43
CA SER A 183 -4.54 2.68 -11.36
C SER A 183 -4.96 2.18 -9.98
N ILE A 184 -6.23 1.79 -9.82
CA ILE A 184 -6.78 1.27 -8.56
C ILE A 184 -6.07 -0.02 -8.16
N VAL A 185 -5.83 -0.93 -9.09
CA VAL A 185 -5.11 -2.19 -8.85
C VAL A 185 -3.68 -1.90 -8.41
N THR A 186 -2.97 -1.01 -9.10
CA THR A 186 -1.58 -0.65 -8.77
C THR A 186 -1.49 -0.01 -7.39
N PHE A 187 -2.31 1.01 -7.13
CA PHE A 187 -2.32 1.70 -5.84
C PHE A 187 -2.77 0.77 -4.70
N GLY A 188 -3.85 0.02 -4.93
CA GLY A 188 -4.38 -0.95 -3.98
C GLY A 188 -3.37 -2.04 -3.63
N PHE A 189 -2.59 -2.51 -4.60
CA PHE A 189 -1.48 -3.43 -4.36
C PHE A 189 -0.41 -2.83 -3.45
N LEU A 190 0.05 -1.61 -3.75
CA LEU A 190 1.07 -0.93 -2.93
C LEU A 190 0.59 -0.70 -1.49
N ILE A 191 -0.68 -0.33 -1.33
CA ILE A 191 -1.31 -0.23 -0.01
C ILE A 191 -1.40 -1.60 0.66
N PHE A 192 -1.87 -2.64 -0.04
CA PHE A 192 -2.01 -3.99 0.50
C PHE A 192 -0.68 -4.52 1.04
N VAL A 193 0.41 -4.34 0.30
CA VAL A 193 1.74 -4.79 0.75
C VAL A 193 2.15 -4.12 2.06
N ARG A 194 1.78 -2.85 2.28
CA ARG A 194 2.04 -2.16 3.55
C ARG A 194 1.42 -2.85 4.77
N TYR A 195 0.36 -3.66 4.62
CA TYR A 195 -0.34 -4.33 5.72
C TYR A 195 0.07 -5.79 5.94
N ILE A 196 0.75 -6.44 4.98
CA ILE A 196 1.17 -7.85 5.06
C ILE A 196 2.04 -8.20 6.29
N PRO A 197 2.92 -7.32 6.83
CA PRO A 197 3.78 -7.69 7.96
C PRO A 197 3.02 -8.17 9.22
N GLN A 198 1.72 -7.91 9.33
CA GLN A 198 0.98 -8.13 10.58
C GLN A 198 0.47 -9.56 10.79
N SER A 199 0.14 -10.29 9.72
CA SER A 199 -0.47 -11.61 9.83
C SER A 199 0.56 -12.73 9.82
N ASN A 200 1.62 -12.57 9.03
CA ASN A 200 2.52 -13.67 8.74
C ASN A 200 3.59 -13.84 9.83
N TYR A 201 3.95 -12.81 10.59
CA TYR A 201 5.12 -12.86 11.47
C TYR A 201 4.85 -13.22 12.94
N LYS A 202 3.62 -13.62 13.30
CA LYS A 202 3.24 -13.83 14.72
C LYS A 202 3.98 -14.98 15.41
N ASP A 203 4.26 -16.03 14.66
CA ASP A 203 4.80 -17.31 15.17
C ASP A 203 6.27 -17.53 14.80
N PHE A 204 6.91 -16.52 14.23
CA PHE A 204 8.30 -16.60 13.80
C PHE A 204 9.26 -16.17 14.91
N GLU A 205 10.46 -16.75 14.90
CA GLU A 205 11.54 -16.35 15.79
C GLU A 205 11.94 -14.90 15.50
N TYR A 206 12.21 -14.13 16.55
CA TYR A 206 12.54 -12.72 16.44
C TYR A 206 13.67 -12.33 17.39
N HIS A 207 14.42 -11.31 16.98
CA HIS A 207 15.47 -10.68 17.76
C HIS A 207 15.31 -9.16 17.70
N ILE A 208 15.42 -8.49 18.86
CA ILE A 208 15.42 -7.02 18.93
C ILE A 208 16.83 -6.56 19.29
N SER A 209 17.43 -5.71 18.47
CA SER A 209 18.76 -5.12 18.69
C SER A 209 18.72 -3.61 18.56
N GLN A 210 19.65 -2.91 19.20
CA GLN A 210 19.87 -1.49 18.89
C GLN A 210 20.51 -1.36 17.50
N LEU A 211 20.08 -0.35 16.74
CA LEU A 211 20.73 0.04 15.50
C LEU A 211 22.11 0.60 15.86
N LYS A 212 23.17 -0.02 15.34
CA LYS A 212 24.54 0.50 15.43
C LYS A 212 24.71 1.73 14.56
#